data_AF-A0A9D8WSP9-F1
#
_entry.id   AF-A0A9D8WSP9-F1
#
_cell.length_a   1.000
_cell.length_b   1.000
_cell.length_c   1.000
_cell.angle_alpha   90.00
_cell.angle_beta   90.00
_cell.angle_gamma   90.00
#
_symmetry.space_group_name_H-M   'P 1'
#
loop_
_entity.id
_entity.type
_entity.pdbx_description
1 polymer ?
#
loop_
_entity_poly.entity_id
_entity_poly.type
_entity_poly.pdbx_seq_one_letter_code
_entity_poly.pdbx_strand_id
1 'polypeptide(L)'
;MSDSKSKFIHINNTDIKQLDDDGKPLNGIRIYADDFDNGMKTILRFRNGFLDGDLFNNSGELVLQKPAVESEGHQEYWRKNKLHRDNGEPAVYSEGFKEKEWWENGVRIIK
;
A
#
# COMPACT_ATOMS: atom_id res chain seq x y z
N MET A 1 10.26 5.14 -13.22
CA MET A 1 9.62 3.80 -13.32
C MET A 1 8.18 4.02 -13.76
N SER A 2 7.93 4.21 -15.06
CA SER A 2 6.65 4.73 -15.59
C SER A 2 5.57 3.67 -15.83
N ASP A 3 5.88 2.37 -15.67
CA ASP A 3 5.03 1.30 -16.19
C ASP A 3 4.39 0.43 -15.10
N SER A 4 4.39 0.89 -13.84
CA SER A 4 3.65 0.22 -12.77
C SER A 4 2.22 0.71 -12.72
N LYS A 5 1.30 -0.21 -12.40
CA LYS A 5 -0.12 0.07 -12.15
C LYS A 5 -0.40 0.58 -10.73
N SER A 6 0.60 0.65 -9.85
CA SER A 6 0.43 1.21 -8.51
C SER A 6 0.03 2.70 -8.56
N LYS A 7 -1.05 3.05 -7.85
CA LYS A 7 -1.53 4.43 -7.64
C LYS A 7 -0.52 5.27 -6.86
N PHE A 8 0.31 4.63 -6.02
CA PHE A 8 1.28 5.29 -5.13
C PHE A 8 2.74 5.03 -5.53
N ILE A 9 3.02 4.65 -6.78
CA ILE A 9 4.39 4.32 -7.23
C ILE A 9 5.41 5.44 -6.96
N HIS A 10 4.97 6.71 -6.94
CA HIS A 10 5.81 7.88 -6.70
C HIS A 10 6.42 7.95 -5.29
N ILE A 11 5.84 7.27 -4.29
CA ILE A 11 6.43 7.17 -2.94
C ILE A 11 7.29 5.91 -2.75
N ASN A 12 7.34 5.02 -3.74
CA ASN A 12 8.13 3.79 -3.66
C ASN A 12 9.62 4.09 -3.45
N ASN A 13 10.24 3.40 -2.47
CA ASN A 13 11.62 3.62 -2.03
C ASN A 13 11.92 5.00 -1.45
N THR A 14 10.91 5.71 -0.95
CA THR A 14 11.11 6.98 -0.23
C THR A 14 10.96 6.80 1.27
N ASP A 15 11.79 7.50 2.05
CA ASP A 15 11.65 7.58 3.51
C ASP A 15 10.78 8.77 3.96
N ILE A 16 9.92 9.27 3.05
CA ILE A 16 9.05 10.42 3.32
C ILE A 16 7.83 9.97 4.12
N LYS A 17 7.71 10.49 5.34
CA LYS A 17 6.54 10.27 6.18
C LYS A 17 5.37 11.16 5.74
N GLN A 18 4.22 10.54 5.57
CA GLN A 18 2.94 11.22 5.46
C GLN A 18 2.50 11.68 6.85
N LEU A 19 2.15 12.96 6.96
CA LEU A 19 1.79 13.61 8.23
C LEU A 19 0.32 14.06 8.18
N ASP A 20 -0.31 14.21 9.34
CA ASP A 20 -1.59 14.93 9.49
C ASP A 20 -1.37 16.45 9.54
N ASP A 21 -2.48 17.19 9.70
CA ASP A 21 -2.48 18.66 9.73
C ASP A 21 -1.70 19.24 10.93
N ASP A 22 -1.50 18.46 12.00
CA ASP A 22 -0.66 18.82 13.15
C ASP A 22 0.83 18.50 12.91
N GLY A 23 1.19 17.96 11.75
CA GLY A 23 2.54 17.49 11.44
C GLY A 23 2.92 16.17 12.12
N LYS A 24 1.96 15.40 12.66
CA LYS A 24 2.23 14.10 13.27
C LYS A 24 2.14 12.99 12.21
N PRO A 25 2.95 11.91 12.31
CA PRO A 25 2.89 10.82 11.35
C PRO A 25 1.51 10.16 11.30
N LEU A 26 0.99 9.94 10.09
CA LEU A 26 -0.24 9.20 9.88
C LEU A 26 -0.12 7.77 10.43
N ASN A 27 -1.17 7.31 11.09
CA ASN A 27 -1.27 5.98 11.65
C ASN A 27 -2.69 5.43 11.49
N GLY A 28 -2.78 4.11 11.31
CA GLY A 28 -4.03 3.40 11.16
C GLY A 28 -4.67 3.60 9.79
N ILE A 29 -6.00 3.48 9.75
CA ILE A 29 -6.78 3.56 8.51
C ILE A 29 -7.13 5.02 8.19
N ARG A 30 -7.03 5.39 6.92
CA ARG A 30 -7.60 6.60 6.31
C ARG A 30 -8.53 6.18 5.17
N ILE A 31 -9.69 6.82 5.08
CA ILE A 31 -10.72 6.50 4.08
C ILE A 31 -10.98 7.76 3.28
N TYR A 32 -10.82 7.65 1.97
CA TYR A 32 -11.12 8.69 1.00
C TYR A 32 -12.27 8.21 0.11
N ALA A 33 -13.21 9.11 -0.20
CA ALA A 33 -14.25 8.85 -1.17
C ALA A 33 -13.87 9.61 -2.44
N ASP A 34 -13.53 8.87 -3.50
CA ASP A 34 -13.07 9.48 -4.77
C ASP A 34 -14.26 9.90 -5.66
N ASP A 35 -15.45 9.36 -5.41
CA ASP A 35 -16.69 9.67 -6.14
C ASP A 35 -17.89 9.70 -5.18
N PHE A 36 -18.49 10.89 -4.99
CA PHE A 36 -19.66 11.09 -4.11
C PHE A 36 -20.93 10.45 -4.68
N ASP A 37 -21.00 10.22 -6.00
CA ASP A 37 -22.19 9.69 -6.66
C ASP A 37 -22.14 8.16 -6.77
N ASN A 38 -20.94 7.57 -6.97
CA ASN A 38 -20.76 6.12 -7.08
C ASN A 38 -20.28 5.43 -5.79
N GLY A 39 -19.96 6.19 -4.73
CA GLY A 39 -19.64 5.64 -3.41
C GLY A 39 -18.31 4.86 -3.35
N MET A 40 -17.41 5.06 -4.32
CA MET A 40 -16.11 4.41 -4.35
C MET A 40 -15.22 4.91 -3.21
N LYS A 41 -14.70 3.97 -2.42
CA LYS A 41 -13.83 4.25 -1.26
C LYS A 41 -12.43 3.72 -1.51
N THR A 42 -11.44 4.57 -1.29
CA THR A 42 -10.04 4.19 -1.20
C THR A 42 -9.64 4.14 0.27
N ILE A 43 -9.23 2.97 0.74
CA ILE A 43 -8.70 2.73 2.07
C ILE A 43 -7.18 2.78 1.99
N LEU A 44 -6.57 3.65 2.79
CA LEU A 44 -5.12 3.73 2.99
C LEU A 44 -4.77 3.28 4.41
N ARG A 45 -3.72 2.49 4.57
CA ARG A 45 -3.21 2.03 5.86
C ARG A 45 -1.80 2.58 6.09
N PHE A 46 -1.63 3.28 7.21
CA PHE A 46 -0.37 3.90 7.58
C PHE A 46 0.17 3.34 8.89
N ARG A 47 1.51 3.24 8.96
CA ARG A 47 2.25 2.96 10.18
C ARG A 47 3.42 3.92 10.30
N ASN A 48 3.43 4.74 11.35
CA ASN A 48 4.46 5.75 11.60
C ASN A 48 4.73 6.68 10.39
N GLY A 49 3.66 7.08 9.71
CA GLY A 49 3.69 7.94 8.53
C GLY A 49 4.08 7.24 7.23
N PHE A 50 4.38 5.95 7.25
CA PHE A 50 4.65 5.20 6.04
C PHE A 50 3.40 4.45 5.58
N LEU A 51 3.19 4.39 4.27
CA LEU A 51 2.21 3.50 3.67
C LEU A 51 2.67 2.06 3.94
N ASP A 52 1.89 1.37 4.76
CA ASP A 52 2.27 0.09 5.34
C ASP A 52 1.02 -0.68 5.76
N GLY A 53 0.81 -1.83 5.11
CA GLY A 53 -0.34 -2.70 5.35
C GLY A 53 -0.02 -3.86 6.29
N ASP A 54 1.22 -3.98 6.73
CA ASP A 54 1.68 -5.09 7.53
C ASP A 54 1.35 -4.91 9.01
N LEU A 55 0.84 -5.99 9.59
CA LEU A 55 0.50 -6.08 11.00
C LEU A 55 1.53 -6.95 11.70
N PHE A 56 2.15 -6.40 12.73
CA PHE A 56 3.15 -7.07 13.54
C PHE A 56 2.65 -7.24 14.96
N ASN A 57 3.06 -8.32 15.63
CA ASN A 57 2.81 -8.48 17.06
C ASN A 57 3.77 -7.62 17.89
N ASN A 58 3.62 -7.67 19.21
CA ASN A 58 4.46 -6.91 20.15
C ASN A 58 5.94 -7.32 20.12
N SER A 59 6.25 -8.53 19.66
CA SER A 59 7.63 -9.03 19.47
C SER A 59 8.25 -8.57 18.16
N GLY A 60 7.48 -7.88 17.31
CA GLY A 60 7.94 -7.42 15.99
C GLY A 60 7.85 -8.47 14.88
N GLU A 61 7.17 -9.59 15.12
CA GLU A 61 6.95 -10.63 14.11
C GLU A 61 5.75 -10.25 13.25
N LEU A 62 5.87 -10.46 11.94
CA LEU A 62 4.77 -10.25 11.00
C LEU A 62 3.65 -11.28 11.26
N VAL A 63 2.45 -10.80 11.52
CA VAL A 63 1.26 -11.62 11.78
C VAL A 63 0.36 -11.70 10.56
N LEU A 64 0.19 -10.58 9.83
CA LEU A 64 -0.71 -10.51 8.68
C LEU A 64 -0.28 -9.40 7.73
N GLN A 65 -0.37 -9.66 6.43
CA GLN A 65 -0.20 -8.64 5.39
C GLN A 65 -1.60 -8.22 4.90
N LYS A 66 -1.99 -6.97 5.18
CA LYS A 66 -3.17 -6.36 4.53
C LYS A 66 -2.69 -5.50 3.36
N PRO A 67 -3.54 -5.23 2.35
CA PRO A 67 -3.24 -4.17 1.40
C PRO A 67 -3.05 -2.85 2.15
N ALA A 68 -2.02 -2.09 1.84
CA ALA A 68 -1.89 -0.72 2.33
C ALA A 68 -2.78 0.23 1.54
N VAL A 69 -3.08 -0.11 0.28
CA VAL A 69 -4.04 0.59 -0.60
C VAL A 69 -5.11 -0.42 -1.00
N GLU A 70 -6.37 -0.06 -0.83
CA GLU A 70 -7.48 -0.91 -1.20
C GLU A 70 -8.63 -0.05 -1.72
N SER A 71 -9.05 -0.32 -2.96
CA SER A 71 -10.25 0.22 -3.56
C SER A 71 -10.94 -0.85 -4.39
N GLU A 72 -12.09 -0.53 -4.99
CA GLU A 72 -12.76 -1.47 -5.88
C GLU A 72 -11.82 -1.91 -7.03
N GLY A 73 -11.62 -3.22 -7.17
CA GLY A 73 -10.79 -3.81 -8.21
C GLY A 73 -9.28 -3.55 -8.10
N HIS A 74 -8.80 -2.98 -6.99
CA HIS A 74 -7.40 -2.57 -6.83
C HIS A 74 -6.89 -2.82 -5.41
N GLN A 75 -5.74 -3.47 -5.30
CA GLN A 75 -5.04 -3.65 -4.02
C GLN A 75 -3.53 -3.48 -4.20
N GLU A 76 -2.90 -2.79 -3.26
CA GLU A 76 -1.45 -2.67 -3.21
C GLU A 76 -0.93 -2.99 -1.81
N TYR A 77 0.14 -3.78 -1.75
CA TYR A 77 0.80 -4.24 -0.54
C TYR A 77 2.12 -3.50 -0.40
N TRP A 78 2.29 -2.88 0.76
CA TRP A 78 3.39 -1.98 1.06
C TRP A 78 3.96 -2.28 2.43
N ARG A 79 5.28 -2.19 2.54
CA ARG A 79 6.03 -2.25 3.80
C ARG A 79 6.93 -1.02 3.85
N LYS A 80 6.66 -0.10 4.76
CA LYS A 80 7.40 1.17 4.92
C LYS A 80 7.69 1.90 3.59
N ASN A 81 6.65 2.32 2.87
CA ASN A 81 6.75 3.00 1.56
C ASN A 81 7.50 2.19 0.47
N LYS A 82 7.60 0.87 0.61
CA LYS A 82 8.12 0.00 -0.44
C LYS A 82 7.04 -0.97 -0.87
N LEU A 83 6.78 -1.07 -2.17
CA LEU A 83 5.95 -2.13 -2.71
C LEU A 83 6.58 -3.47 -2.32
N HIS A 84 5.83 -4.29 -1.60
CA HIS A 84 6.35 -5.51 -0.99
C HIS A 84 5.19 -6.44 -0.63
N ARG A 85 5.34 -7.73 -0.95
CA ARG A 85 4.52 -8.79 -0.37
C ARG A 85 5.34 -10.07 -0.20
N ASP A 86 5.33 -10.64 1.01
CA ASP A 86 6.04 -11.89 1.29
C ASP A 86 5.41 -13.09 0.57
N ASN A 87 6.10 -14.23 0.62
CA ASN A 87 5.66 -15.54 0.10
C ASN A 87 5.48 -15.58 -1.42
N GLY A 88 6.14 -14.68 -2.16
CA GLY A 88 6.12 -14.65 -3.61
C GLY A 88 4.74 -14.28 -4.19
N GLU A 89 3.88 -13.64 -3.41
CA GLU A 89 2.59 -13.15 -3.87
C GLU A 89 2.73 -11.79 -4.60
N PRO A 90 1.77 -11.41 -5.47
CA PRO A 90 1.77 -10.10 -6.10
C PRO A 90 1.59 -8.97 -5.07
N ALA A 91 2.40 -7.93 -5.18
CA ALA A 91 2.26 -6.73 -4.36
C ALA A 91 1.24 -5.75 -4.94
N VAL A 92 0.93 -5.82 -6.24
CA VAL A 92 -0.10 -4.98 -6.88
C VAL A 92 -1.10 -5.88 -7.60
N TYR A 93 -2.38 -5.64 -7.37
CA TYR A 93 -3.49 -6.15 -8.15
C TYR A 93 -4.26 -4.96 -8.71
N SER A 94 -4.52 -4.97 -10.03
CA SER A 94 -5.19 -3.87 -10.72
C SER A 94 -6.15 -4.39 -11.79
N GLU A 95 -6.88 -3.47 -12.45
CA GLU A 95 -7.82 -3.78 -13.54
C GLU A 95 -8.88 -4.83 -13.13
N GLY A 96 -9.48 -4.67 -11.95
CA GLY A 96 -10.44 -5.65 -11.42
C GLY A 96 -9.76 -6.94 -10.96
N PHE A 97 -8.57 -6.80 -10.34
CA PHE A 97 -7.72 -7.91 -9.87
C PHE A 97 -7.16 -8.85 -10.95
N LYS A 98 -7.26 -8.47 -12.23
CA LYS A 98 -6.78 -9.28 -13.37
C LYS A 98 -5.28 -9.16 -13.57
N GLU A 99 -4.77 -7.94 -13.46
CA GLU A 99 -3.35 -7.64 -13.65
C GLU A 99 -2.62 -7.72 -12.32
N LYS A 100 -1.41 -8.29 -12.35
CA LYS A 100 -0.60 -8.59 -11.16
C LYS A 100 0.82 -8.09 -11.34
N GLU A 101 1.38 -7.48 -10.31
CA GLU A 101 2.81 -7.15 -10.28
C GLU A 101 3.46 -7.66 -9.00
N TRP A 102 4.66 -8.22 -9.16
CA TRP A 102 5.46 -8.73 -8.04
C TRP A 102 6.53 -7.72 -7.70
N TRP A 103 6.64 -7.44 -6.40
CA TRP A 103 7.61 -6.50 -5.87
C TRP A 103 8.13 -7.01 -4.54
N GLU A 104 9.45 -6.90 -4.36
CA GLU A 104 10.11 -7.19 -3.09
C GLU A 104 10.97 -5.99 -2.70
N ASN A 105 10.66 -5.41 -1.55
CA ASN A 105 11.41 -4.29 -0.98
C ASN A 105 11.55 -3.11 -1.96
N GLY A 106 10.49 -2.83 -2.71
CA GLY A 106 10.41 -1.72 -3.64
C GLY A 106 11.05 -1.99 -5.01
N VAL A 107 11.52 -3.21 -5.25
CA VAL A 107 12.09 -3.64 -6.54
C VAL A 107 11.11 -4.55 -7.26
N ARG A 108 10.81 -4.26 -8.53
CA ARG A 108 9.92 -5.08 -9.36
C ARG A 108 10.62 -6.38 -9.71
N ILE A 109 9.93 -7.49 -9.52
CA ILE A 109 10.39 -8.82 -9.94
C ILE A 109 9.57 -9.24 -11.15
N ILE A 110 10.26 -9.75 -12.17
CA ILE A 110 9.64 -10.37 -13.33
C ILE A 110 9.48 -11.86 -13.02
N LYS A 111 8.27 -12.37 -13.17
CA LYS A 111 7.95 -13.80 -13.05
C LYS A 111 7.56 -14.38 -14.38
#